data_AF-A0A7S3MIW8-F1
#
_entry.id   AF-A0A7S3MIW8-F1
#
_cell.length_a   1.000
_cell.length_b   1.000
_cell.length_c   1.000
_cell.angle_alpha   90.00
_cell.angle_beta   90.00
_cell.angle_gamma   90.00
#
_symmetry.space_group_name_H-M   'P 1'
#
loop_
_entity.id
_entity.type
_entity.pdbx_description
1 polymer ?
#
loop_
_entity_poly.entity_id
_entity_poly.type
_entity_poly.pdbx_seq_one_letter_code
_entity_poly.pdbx_strand_id
1 'polypeptide(L)'
;PAWSEIALLPHIEGEEDSPTSPLISWRKIGLKIALVISLFVVITIILERYAEQSVSKVSKSIMEGIGLPGLFIFVLCADLMPQPFTYVPLIFIAVKGDVAKQLVFMTCASASYLAALIGYG
;
A
#
# COMPACT_ATOMS: atom_id res chain seq x y z
N PRO A 1 -39.34 -10.69 48.93
CA PRO A 1 -40.64 -10.51 48.25
C PRO A 1 -40.83 -9.04 47.83
N ALA A 2 -40.32 -8.68 46.64
CA ALA A 2 -40.52 -7.38 45.98
C ALA A 2 -40.11 -7.48 44.49
N TRP A 3 -40.45 -8.60 43.84
CA TRP A 3 -40.18 -8.88 42.42
C TRP A 3 -41.44 -8.76 41.55
N SER A 4 -42.48 -8.08 42.04
CA SER A 4 -43.82 -8.10 41.43
C SER A 4 -44.25 -6.81 40.74
N GLU A 5 -43.35 -5.85 40.50
CA GLU A 5 -43.71 -4.57 39.85
C GLU A 5 -42.96 -4.27 38.53
N ILE A 6 -42.40 -5.29 37.86
CA ILE A 6 -41.84 -5.14 36.50
C ILE A 6 -42.67 -5.95 35.51
N ALA A 7 -43.98 -5.74 35.53
CA ALA A 7 -44.90 -6.29 34.54
C ALA A 7 -45.95 -5.23 34.26
N LEU A 8 -45.62 -4.29 33.37
CA LEU A 8 -46.54 -3.46 32.56
C LEU A 8 -45.71 -2.37 31.86
N LEU A 9 -44.83 -2.77 30.94
CA LEU A 9 -44.50 -1.90 29.81
C LEU A 9 -45.36 -2.37 28.63
N PRO A 10 -46.15 -1.47 28.01
CA PRO A 10 -46.94 -1.81 26.85
C PRO A 10 -46.01 -2.23 25.71
N HIS A 11 -46.34 -3.36 25.10
CA HIS A 11 -45.83 -3.80 23.80
C HIS A 11 -45.87 -2.63 22.83
N ILE A 12 -44.71 -2.03 22.55
CA ILE A 12 -44.50 -1.27 21.32
C ILE A 12 -44.34 -2.35 20.23
N GLU A 13 -45.47 -2.66 19.60
CA GLU A 13 -45.48 -3.36 18.32
C GLU A 13 -44.84 -2.47 17.26
N GLY A 14 -43.94 -3.06 16.47
CA GLY A 14 -43.56 -2.55 15.16
C GLY A 14 -42.28 -1.73 15.13
N GLU A 15 -41.14 -2.41 15.11
CA GLU A 15 -40.18 -2.25 14.01
C GLU A 15 -39.31 -3.52 13.98
N GLU A 16 -39.72 -4.52 13.20
CA GLU A 16 -38.79 -5.57 12.76
C GLU A 16 -37.74 -4.86 11.88
N ASP A 17 -36.66 -4.38 12.49
CA ASP A 17 -35.43 -4.05 11.80
C ASP A 17 -34.83 -5.34 11.25
N SER A 18 -35.40 -5.75 10.11
CA SER A 18 -34.89 -6.79 9.24
C SER A 18 -33.39 -6.58 9.02
N PRO A 19 -32.53 -7.60 9.22
CA PRO A 19 -31.12 -7.50 8.90
C PRO A 19 -31.00 -7.52 7.37
N THR A 20 -31.33 -6.41 6.72
CA THR A 20 -30.97 -6.16 5.34
C THR A 20 -29.46 -5.99 5.32
N SER A 21 -28.75 -7.12 5.31
CA SER A 21 -27.38 -7.18 4.84
C SER A 21 -27.31 -6.33 3.57
N PRO A 22 -26.47 -5.29 3.50
CA PRO A 22 -26.43 -4.46 2.31
C PRO A 22 -26.08 -5.38 1.14
N LEU A 23 -27.01 -5.61 0.21
CA LEU A 23 -26.75 -6.37 -1.00
C LEU A 23 -25.62 -5.64 -1.72
N ILE A 24 -24.40 -6.15 -1.55
CA ILE A 24 -23.19 -5.57 -2.12
C ILE A 24 -23.40 -5.55 -3.63
N SER A 25 -23.62 -4.36 -4.17
CA SER A 25 -23.84 -4.20 -5.60
C SER A 25 -22.51 -4.36 -6.31
N TRP A 26 -22.22 -5.60 -6.73
CA TRP A 26 -21.02 -5.95 -7.49
C TRP A 26 -20.80 -5.08 -8.73
N ARG A 27 -21.89 -4.57 -9.34
CA ARG A 27 -21.84 -3.60 -10.44
C ARG A 27 -21.22 -2.26 -10.02
N LYS A 28 -21.59 -1.73 -8.85
CA LYS A 28 -21.03 -0.48 -8.32
C LYS A 28 -19.56 -0.65 -7.92
N ILE A 29 -19.20 -1.81 -7.35
CA ILE A 29 -17.80 -2.13 -7.02
C ILE A 29 -16.97 -2.25 -8.30
N GLY A 30 -17.43 -3.04 -9.27
CA GLY A 30 -16.73 -3.20 -10.55
C GLY A 30 -16.51 -1.86 -11.27
N LEU A 31 -17.52 -0.99 -11.28
CA LEU A 31 -17.39 0.35 -11.87
C LEU A 31 -16.37 1.22 -11.13
N LYS A 32 -16.35 1.19 -9.78
CA LYS A 32 -15.35 1.91 -8.99
C LYS A 32 -13.94 1.40 -9.27
N ILE A 33 -13.75 0.09 -9.31
CA ILE A 33 -12.45 -0.54 -9.63
C ILE A 33 -12.00 -0.13 -11.04
N ALA A 34 -12.87 -0.26 -12.03
CA ALA A 34 -12.57 0.11 -13.41
C ALA A 34 -12.22 1.60 -13.55
N LEU A 35 -12.93 2.48 -12.85
CA LEU A 35 -12.65 3.92 -12.85
C LEU A 35 -11.29 4.23 -12.20
N VAL A 36 -10.98 3.62 -11.05
CA VAL A 36 -9.69 3.80 -10.37
C VAL A 36 -8.54 3.31 -11.25
N ILE A 37 -8.66 2.13 -11.86
CA ILE A 37 -7.65 1.60 -12.77
C ILE A 37 -7.48 2.53 -13.97
N SER A 38 -8.58 2.96 -14.59
CA SER A 38 -8.54 3.82 -15.77
C SER A 38 -7.88 5.17 -15.45
N LEU A 39 -8.25 5.78 -14.33
CA LEU A 39 -7.66 7.01 -13.85
C LEU A 39 -6.16 6.84 -13.58
N PHE A 40 -5.77 5.74 -12.92
CA PHE A 40 -4.36 5.43 -12.65
C PHE A 40 -3.54 5.28 -13.92
N VAL A 41 -4.07 4.58 -14.94
CA VAL A 41 -3.42 4.45 -16.26
C VAL A 41 -3.26 5.81 -16.94
N VAL A 42 -4.31 6.63 -16.97
CA VAL A 42 -4.26 7.98 -17.58
C VAL A 42 -3.22 8.85 -16.87
N ILE A 43 -3.21 8.87 -15.55
CA ILE A 43 -2.23 9.61 -14.75
C ILE A 43 -0.82 9.12 -15.06
N THR A 44 -0.61 7.80 -15.10
CA THR A 44 0.71 7.21 -15.37
C THR A 44 1.23 7.62 -16.76
N ILE A 45 0.37 7.61 -17.78
CA ILE A 45 0.72 8.05 -19.14
C ILE A 45 1.11 9.53 -19.16
N ILE A 46 0.35 10.39 -18.47
CA ILE A 46 0.66 11.82 -18.37
C ILE A 46 2.01 12.01 -17.66
N LEU A 47 2.23 11.30 -16.56
CA LEU A 47 3.47 11.39 -15.79
C LEU A 47 4.68 10.94 -16.62
N GLU A 48 4.53 9.84 -17.37
CA GLU A 48 5.58 9.33 -18.26
C GLU A 48 5.86 10.28 -19.43
N ARG A 49 4.85 10.94 -19.99
CA ARG A 49 5.06 11.86 -21.12
C ARG A 49 5.60 13.23 -20.73
N TYR A 50 5.15 13.78 -19.60
CA TYR A 50 5.46 15.17 -19.23
C TYR A 50 6.49 15.27 -18.10
N ALA A 51 6.55 14.28 -17.21
CA ALA A 51 7.40 14.35 -16.03
C ALA A 51 8.62 13.42 -16.12
N GLU A 52 8.83 12.66 -17.20
CA GLU A 52 9.95 11.72 -17.31
C GLU A 52 11.30 12.38 -17.03
N GLN A 53 11.58 13.54 -17.63
CA GLN A 53 12.85 14.24 -17.42
C GLN A 53 13.01 14.71 -15.97
N SER A 54 11.94 15.25 -15.37
CA SER A 54 11.94 15.72 -13.98
C SER A 54 12.12 14.55 -13.02
N VAL A 55 11.38 13.46 -13.22
CA VAL A 55 11.48 12.22 -12.43
C VAL A 55 12.87 11.63 -12.55
N SER A 56 13.46 11.59 -13.75
CA SER A 56 14.81 11.08 -13.93
C SER A 56 15.85 11.95 -13.21
N LYS A 57 15.77 13.29 -13.33
CA LYS A 57 16.68 14.21 -12.63
C LYS A 57 16.59 14.07 -11.11
N VAL A 58 15.37 14.03 -10.57
CA VAL A 58 15.14 13.85 -9.13
C VAL A 58 15.64 12.47 -8.69
N SER A 59 15.35 11.43 -9.45
CA SER A 59 15.80 10.07 -9.13
C SER A 59 17.33 9.96 -9.12
N LYS A 60 18.00 10.58 -10.09
CA LYS A 60 19.47 10.69 -10.13
C LYS A 60 20.00 11.42 -8.89
N SER A 61 19.44 12.59 -8.59
CA SER A 61 19.88 13.38 -7.43
C SER A 61 19.69 12.63 -6.09
N ILE A 62 18.58 11.91 -5.94
CA ILE A 62 18.35 11.06 -4.76
C ILE A 62 19.41 9.95 -4.70
N MET A 63 19.63 9.23 -5.81
CA MET A 63 20.59 8.13 -5.87
C MET A 63 22.04 8.57 -5.72
N GLU A 64 22.40 9.76 -6.18
CA GLU A 64 23.72 10.36 -5.93
C GLU A 64 23.93 10.65 -4.44
N GLY A 65 22.87 11.01 -3.72
CA GLY A 65 22.92 11.24 -2.26
C GLY A 65 22.96 9.95 -1.43
N ILE A 66 22.09 8.98 -1.74
CA ILE A 66 21.96 7.75 -0.93
C ILE A 66 22.88 6.61 -1.40
N GLY A 67 23.10 6.51 -2.71
CA GLY A 67 23.78 5.39 -3.34
C GLY A 67 23.13 4.02 -3.11
N LEU A 68 23.85 2.97 -3.53
CA LEU A 68 23.51 1.57 -3.24
C LEU A 68 23.51 1.24 -1.72
N PRO A 69 24.42 1.78 -0.88
CA PRO A 69 24.38 1.52 0.56
C PRO A 69 23.11 2.04 1.24
N GLY A 70 22.65 3.23 0.87
CA GLY A 70 21.40 3.77 1.40
C GLY A 70 20.19 2.95 0.98
N LEU A 71 20.16 2.48 -0.27
CA LEU A 71 19.14 1.54 -0.75
C LEU A 71 19.14 0.24 0.07
N PHE A 72 20.32 -0.33 0.35
CA PHE A 72 20.46 -1.55 1.16
C PHE A 72 19.86 -1.37 2.56
N ILE A 73 20.27 -0.32 3.27
CA ILE A 73 19.82 -0.06 4.64
C ILE A 73 18.31 0.17 4.66
N PHE A 74 17.77 0.91 3.70
CA PHE A 74 16.34 1.17 3.63
C PHE A 74 15.54 -0.12 3.44
N VAL A 75 15.96 -1.00 2.53
CA VAL A 75 15.31 -2.30 2.31
C VAL A 75 15.41 -3.18 3.54
N LEU A 76 16.58 -3.23 4.18
CA LEU A 76 16.80 -3.98 5.42
C LEU A 76 15.84 -3.51 6.52
N CYS A 77 15.72 -2.20 6.74
CA CYS A 77 14.81 -1.65 7.74
C CYS A 77 13.34 -1.85 7.37
N ALA A 78 12.99 -1.69 6.09
CA ALA A 78 11.61 -1.89 5.62
C ALA A 78 11.15 -3.34 5.82
N ASP A 79 12.02 -4.32 5.54
CA ASP A 79 11.71 -5.74 5.71
C ASP A 79 11.64 -6.17 7.19
N LEU A 80 12.32 -5.46 8.08
CA LEU A 80 12.23 -5.69 9.53
C LEU A 80 10.99 -5.04 10.17
N MET A 81 10.33 -4.08 9.49
CA MET A 81 9.14 -3.43 10.00
C MET A 81 7.86 -4.15 9.56
N PRO A 82 6.83 -4.27 10.44
CA PRO A 82 5.54 -4.77 10.02
C PRO A 82 4.90 -3.84 8.97
N GLN A 83 4.17 -4.43 8.01
CA GLN A 83 3.48 -3.71 6.92
C GLN A 83 2.72 -2.47 7.45
N PRO A 84 2.73 -1.35 6.70
CA PRO A 84 2.59 -1.30 5.24
C PRO A 84 3.77 -0.67 4.48
N PHE A 85 4.98 -0.67 5.05
CA PHE A 85 6.14 -0.05 4.41
C PHE A 85 6.60 -0.87 3.19
N THR A 86 6.51 -0.28 2.00
CA THR A 86 7.01 -0.86 0.76
C THR A 86 8.21 -0.07 0.24
N TYR A 87 9.28 -0.78 -0.12
CA TYR A 87 10.48 -0.21 -0.73
C TYR A 87 10.39 -0.13 -2.26
N VAL A 88 9.24 -0.51 -2.85
CA VAL A 88 9.01 -0.45 -4.31
C VAL A 88 9.25 0.94 -4.91
N PRO A 89 8.80 2.06 -4.31
CA PRO A 89 9.11 3.39 -4.83
C PRO A 89 10.61 3.68 -4.89
N LEU A 90 11.36 3.21 -3.89
CA LEU A 90 12.81 3.42 -3.83
C LEU A 90 13.56 2.57 -4.87
N ILE A 91 13.10 1.35 -5.13
CA ILE A 91 13.61 0.54 -6.26
C ILE A 91 13.37 1.26 -7.59
N PHE A 92 12.17 1.81 -7.78
CA PHE A 92 11.85 2.55 -9.01
C PHE A 92 12.77 3.76 -9.18
N ILE A 93 13.00 4.52 -8.10
CA ILE A 93 13.96 5.64 -8.07
C ILE A 93 15.37 5.15 -8.42
N ALA A 94 15.83 4.04 -7.83
CA ALA A 94 17.16 3.49 -8.12
C ALA A 94 17.34 3.13 -9.61
N VAL A 95 16.34 2.49 -10.21
CA VAL A 95 16.38 2.11 -11.63
C VAL A 95 16.29 3.34 -12.54
N LYS A 96 15.44 4.34 -12.21
CA LYS A 96 15.34 5.59 -12.99
C LYS A 96 16.53 6.53 -12.76
N GLY A 97 17.26 6.34 -11.66
CA GLY A 97 18.50 7.03 -11.31
C GLY A 97 19.76 6.47 -12.01
N ASP A 98 19.62 5.62 -13.03
CA ASP A 98 20.71 5.10 -13.87
C ASP A 98 21.61 4.04 -13.19
N VAL A 99 21.10 3.42 -12.12
CA VAL A 99 21.76 2.26 -11.51
C VAL A 99 21.38 0.99 -12.27
N ALA A 100 22.37 0.16 -12.58
CA ALA A 100 22.14 -1.11 -13.27
C ALA A 100 21.13 -1.97 -12.50
N LYS A 101 20.07 -2.43 -13.19
CA LYS A 101 18.98 -3.23 -12.59
C LYS A 101 19.48 -4.46 -11.82
N GLN A 102 20.54 -5.09 -12.32
CA GLN A 102 21.19 -6.23 -11.67
C GLN A 102 21.78 -5.86 -10.30
N LEU A 103 22.40 -4.68 -10.19
CA LEU A 103 22.95 -4.20 -8.92
C LEU A 103 21.83 -3.88 -7.94
N VAL A 104 20.77 -3.18 -8.39
CA VAL A 104 19.58 -2.89 -7.57
C VAL A 104 18.99 -4.20 -7.04
N PHE A 105 18.82 -5.20 -7.91
CA PHE A 105 18.30 -6.52 -7.52
C PHE A 105 19.18 -7.23 -6.49
N MET A 106 20.49 -7.32 -6.73
CA MET A 106 21.43 -7.98 -5.82
C MET A 106 21.47 -7.27 -4.46
N THR A 107 21.44 -5.94 -4.43
CA THR A 107 21.41 -5.14 -3.21
C THR A 107 20.11 -5.37 -2.43
N CYS A 108 18.95 -5.31 -3.08
CA CYS A 108 17.67 -5.57 -2.43
C CYS A 108 17.57 -7.03 -1.93
N ALA A 109 18.00 -8.01 -2.72
CA ALA A 109 17.96 -9.42 -2.34
C ALA A 109 18.87 -9.70 -1.13
N SER A 110 20.10 -9.20 -1.13
CA SER A 110 21.01 -9.37 0.00
C SER A 110 20.50 -8.68 1.28
N ALA A 111 19.94 -7.48 1.17
CA ALA A 111 19.30 -6.80 2.31
C ALA A 111 18.13 -7.62 2.87
N SER A 112 17.26 -8.13 1.99
CA SER A 112 16.09 -8.91 2.38
C SER A 112 16.48 -10.25 3.03
N TYR A 113 17.47 -10.95 2.47
CA TYR A 113 17.99 -12.17 3.11
C TYR A 113 18.60 -11.88 4.48
N LEU A 114 19.31 -10.77 4.63
CA LEU A 114 19.87 -10.37 5.92
C LEU A 114 18.77 -9.99 6.92
N ALA A 115 17.73 -9.26 6.50
CA ALA A 115 16.56 -8.96 7.33
C ALA A 115 15.89 -10.24 7.80
N ALA A 116 15.73 -11.23 6.92
CA ALA A 116 15.16 -12.52 7.26
C ALA A 116 16.00 -13.26 8.30
N LEU A 117 17.34 -13.26 8.17
CA LEU A 117 18.23 -13.89 9.15
C LEU A 117 18.19 -13.20 10.52
N ILE A 118 17.98 -11.88 10.56
CA ILE A 118 17.88 -11.11 11.80
C ILE A 118 16.49 -11.24 12.44
N GLY A 119 15.43 -11.23 11.64
CA GLY A 119 14.03 -11.23 12.12
C GLY A 119 13.46 -12.62 12.44
N TYR A 120 13.99 -13.68 11.83
CA TYR A 120 13.61 -15.08 12.14
C TYR A 120 14.64 -15.80 13.04
N GLY A 121 15.69 -15.12 13.47
CA GLY A 121 16.72 -15.63 14.40
C GLY A 121 16.33 -15.55 15.86
#